data_AF-A0A959Y7A2-F1
#
_entry.id   AF-A0A959Y7A2-F1
#
_cell.length_a   1.000
_cell.length_b   1.000
_cell.length_c   1.000
_cell.angle_alpha   90.00
_cell.angle_beta   90.00
_cell.angle_gamma   90.00
#
_symmetry.space_group_name_H-M   'P 1'
#
loop_
_entity.id
_entity.type
_entity.pdbx_description
1 polymer ?
#
loop_
_entity_poly.entity_id
_entity_poly.type
_entity_poly.pdbx_seq_one_letter_code
_entity_poly.pdbx_strand_id
1 'polypeptide(L)'
;LVDQGDGRRLEERVRGSFPALQQVRACLQAFADMHRIPLSGGMDETFALDLRGIAERMGTNVRTAAQALKVLELNGDLALSDGFRDPSRVHFVGSPREVHQLQGQRHPSAPLLEAVLRTYGGVFEQPTVIEEERLARMIGWSTEAVRQTLKASQEAGILEYRPRNTGPAATLLTPRRDAATLMPDPAVMRDREGRALERMDRMRSYFERGDVCRETTLLAYFGAQPPEACGHCDVCVARAKGPAIASEPVVDLERLRWERDQEDSR
;
A
#
# COMPACT_ATOMS: atom_id res chain seq x y z
N LEU A 1 -8.25 15.68 -22.50
CA LEU A 1 -7.39 15.07 -23.52
C LEU A 1 -6.68 13.91 -22.83
N VAL A 2 -7.07 12.67 -23.14
CA VAL A 2 -6.34 11.47 -22.70
C VAL A 2 -5.22 11.28 -23.70
N ASP A 3 -3.97 11.22 -23.24
CA ASP A 3 -2.83 11.00 -24.13
C ASP A 3 -2.72 9.51 -24.49
N GLN A 4 -2.20 9.18 -25.67
CA GLN A 4 -2.02 7.78 -26.09
C GLN A 4 -1.09 7.01 -25.12
N GLY A 5 -0.21 7.71 -24.40
CA GLY A 5 0.61 7.14 -23.33
C GLY A 5 -0.17 6.71 -22.08
N ASP A 6 -1.34 7.28 -21.80
CA ASP A 6 -2.12 6.98 -20.59
C ASP A 6 -2.75 5.59 -20.64
N GLY A 7 -3.18 5.14 -21.82
CA GLY A 7 -3.71 3.79 -22.03
C GLY A 7 -2.66 2.71 -21.77
N ARG A 8 -1.45 2.91 -22.30
CA ARG A 8 -0.32 1.98 -22.11
C ARG A 8 0.12 1.92 -20.64
N ARG A 9 0.18 3.06 -19.95
CA ARG A 9 0.49 3.13 -18.51
C ARG A 9 -0.56 2.44 -17.64
N LEU A 10 -1.84 2.52 -18.03
CA LEU A 10 -2.93 1.82 -17.36
C LEU A 10 -2.77 0.30 -17.52
N GLU A 11 -2.45 -0.16 -18.73
CA GLU A 11 -2.24 -1.58 -19.01
C GLU A 11 -1.04 -2.16 -18.25
N GLU A 12 0.10 -1.46 -18.26
CA GLU A 12 1.28 -1.86 -17.50
C GLU A 12 0.99 -1.92 -15.99
N ARG A 13 0.13 -1.01 -15.48
CA ARG A 13 -0.28 -1.02 -14.07
C ARG A 13 -1.21 -2.19 -13.74
N VAL A 14 -2.17 -2.51 -14.61
CA VAL A 14 -3.09 -3.63 -14.42
C VAL A 14 -2.31 -4.94 -14.46
N ARG A 15 -1.46 -5.15 -15.47
CA ARG A 15 -0.58 -6.33 -15.55
C ARG A 15 0.37 -6.42 -14.36
N GLY A 16 0.96 -5.30 -13.94
CA GLY A 16 1.82 -5.23 -12.77
C GLY A 16 1.12 -5.44 -11.42
N SER A 17 -0.22 -5.53 -11.40
CA SER A 17 -1.01 -5.86 -10.21
C SER A 17 -1.17 -7.37 -10.01
N PHE A 18 -0.80 -8.18 -11.01
CA PHE A 18 -0.89 -9.64 -10.95
C PHE A 18 0.52 -10.24 -10.90
N PRO A 19 1.07 -10.49 -9.69
CA PRO A 19 2.37 -11.11 -9.56
C PRO A 19 2.34 -12.56 -10.05
N ALA A 20 3.44 -13.01 -10.64
CA ALA A 20 3.60 -14.39 -11.06
C ALA A 20 3.55 -15.33 -9.84
N LEU A 21 3.14 -16.59 -10.04
CA LEU A 21 3.08 -17.60 -8.97
C LEU A 21 4.39 -17.70 -8.18
N GLN A 22 5.54 -17.65 -8.87
CA GLN A 22 6.85 -17.69 -8.23
C GLN A 22 7.09 -16.51 -7.28
N GLN A 23 6.56 -15.33 -7.61
CA GLN A 23 6.66 -14.15 -6.75
C GLN A 23 5.78 -14.29 -5.49
N VAL A 24 4.60 -14.88 -5.63
CA VAL A 24 3.72 -15.19 -4.48
C VAL A 24 4.39 -16.19 -3.54
N ARG A 25 5.00 -17.25 -4.09
CA ARG A 25 5.77 -18.24 -3.32
C ARG A 25 6.98 -17.61 -2.62
N ALA A 26 7.76 -16.82 -3.36
CA ALA A 26 8.91 -16.10 -2.81
C ALA A 26 8.49 -15.13 -1.69
N CYS A 27 7.32 -14.50 -1.83
CA CYS A 27 6.78 -13.62 -0.80
C CYS A 27 6.45 -14.37 0.50
N LEU A 28 5.74 -15.51 0.40
CA LEU A 28 5.45 -16.35 1.57
C LEU A 28 6.72 -16.85 2.24
N GLN A 29 7.71 -17.27 1.46
CA GLN A 29 9.01 -17.72 1.98
C GLN A 29 9.75 -16.57 2.68
N ALA A 30 9.86 -15.40 2.04
CA ALA A 30 10.51 -14.24 2.61
C ALA A 30 9.84 -13.77 3.91
N PHE A 31 8.51 -13.76 3.95
CA PHE A 31 7.73 -13.45 5.14
C PHE A 31 8.02 -14.45 6.27
N ALA A 32 7.94 -15.75 5.98
CA ALA A 32 8.17 -16.79 6.98
C ALA A 32 9.60 -16.81 7.52
N ASP A 33 10.60 -16.54 6.67
CA ASP A 33 12.01 -16.51 7.06
C ASP A 33 12.33 -15.26 7.91
N MET A 34 11.73 -14.11 7.58
CA MET A 34 11.87 -12.89 8.37
C MET A 34 11.34 -13.06 9.80
N HIS A 35 10.25 -13.81 9.95
CA HIS A 35 9.62 -14.08 11.24
C HIS A 35 10.06 -15.39 11.90
N ARG A 36 10.93 -16.18 11.25
CA ARG A 36 11.41 -17.50 11.73
C ARG A 36 10.28 -18.47 12.07
N ILE A 37 9.19 -18.44 11.29
CA ILE A 37 8.00 -19.27 11.53
C ILE A 37 8.34 -20.71 11.12
N PRO A 38 8.23 -21.73 11.97
CA PRO A 38 8.51 -23.11 11.56
C PRO A 38 7.47 -23.63 10.56
N LEU A 39 7.84 -24.63 9.76
CA LEU A 39 6.87 -25.34 8.91
C LEU A 39 5.71 -25.88 9.77
N SER A 40 4.49 -25.76 9.26
CA SER A 40 3.25 -26.13 9.95
C SER A 40 2.95 -25.36 11.25
N GLY A 41 3.68 -24.28 11.55
CA GLY A 41 3.44 -23.42 12.71
C GLY A 41 2.85 -22.04 12.34
N GLY A 42 2.62 -21.20 13.34
CA GLY A 42 2.24 -19.80 13.15
C GLY A 42 0.75 -19.55 12.87
N MET A 43 -0.11 -20.56 12.88
CA MET A 43 -1.56 -20.36 12.70
C MET A 43 -2.13 -19.47 13.82
N ASP A 44 -2.97 -18.51 13.45
CA ASP A 44 -3.57 -17.48 14.33
C ASP A 44 -2.56 -16.54 15.00
N GLU A 45 -1.27 -16.67 14.69
CA GLU A 45 -0.25 -15.73 15.15
C GLU A 45 -0.21 -14.51 14.24
N THR A 46 0.04 -13.35 14.85
CA THR A 46 0.11 -12.06 14.17
C THR A 46 1.53 -11.55 14.16
N PHE A 47 2.00 -11.15 12.98
CA PHE A 47 3.37 -10.71 12.74
C PHE A 47 3.40 -9.28 12.23
N ALA A 48 4.40 -8.53 12.68
CA ALA A 48 4.69 -7.18 12.20
C ALA A 48 5.06 -7.20 10.72
N LEU A 49 4.38 -6.43 9.88
CA LEU A 49 4.64 -6.43 8.45
C LEU A 49 5.69 -5.38 8.07
N ASP A 50 6.84 -5.84 7.57
CA ASP A 50 7.82 -4.99 6.90
C ASP A 50 7.83 -5.24 5.38
N LEU A 51 7.04 -4.44 4.66
CA LEU A 51 6.96 -4.53 3.21
C LEU A 51 8.30 -4.26 2.50
N ARG A 52 9.17 -3.43 3.08
CA ARG A 52 10.48 -3.12 2.46
C ARG A 52 11.42 -4.30 2.63
N GLY A 53 11.53 -4.83 3.84
CA GLY A 53 12.34 -6.02 4.10
C GLY A 53 11.90 -7.24 3.28
N ILE A 54 10.60 -7.44 3.08
CA ILE A 54 10.08 -8.49 2.21
C ILE A 54 10.49 -8.27 0.74
N ALA A 55 10.34 -7.04 0.23
CA ALA A 55 10.70 -6.71 -1.15
C ALA A 55 12.19 -6.93 -1.43
N GLU A 56 13.06 -6.53 -0.50
CA GLU A 56 14.51 -6.75 -0.56
C GLU A 56 14.87 -8.24 -0.59
N ARG A 57 14.26 -9.04 0.29
CA ARG A 57 14.47 -10.51 0.32
C ARG A 57 13.98 -11.21 -0.95
N MET A 58 12.90 -10.70 -1.55
CA MET A 58 12.40 -11.20 -2.83
C MET A 58 13.26 -10.76 -4.02
N GLY A 59 14.12 -9.75 -3.87
CA GLY A 59 14.82 -9.10 -4.98
C GLY A 59 13.86 -8.36 -5.93
N THR A 60 12.74 -7.85 -5.42
CA THR A 60 11.71 -7.18 -6.22
C THR A 60 11.38 -5.80 -5.66
N ASN A 61 10.50 -5.05 -6.34
CA ASN A 61 10.03 -3.76 -5.85
C ASN A 61 8.91 -3.93 -4.80
N VAL A 62 8.72 -2.89 -3.97
CA VAL A 62 7.72 -2.88 -2.88
C VAL A 62 6.29 -3.09 -3.41
N ARG A 63 5.99 -2.61 -4.63
CA ARG A 63 4.66 -2.81 -5.24
C ARG A 63 4.41 -4.30 -5.49
N THR A 64 5.35 -5.02 -6.09
CA THR A 64 5.23 -6.45 -6.36
C THR A 64 5.08 -7.25 -5.06
N ALA A 65 5.85 -6.92 -4.02
CA ALA A 65 5.72 -7.54 -2.70
C ALA A 65 4.32 -7.30 -2.08
N ALA A 66 3.81 -6.07 -2.15
CA ALA A 66 2.48 -5.73 -1.67
C ALA A 66 1.36 -6.48 -2.43
N GLN A 67 1.48 -6.59 -3.76
CA GLN A 67 0.52 -7.36 -4.56
C GLN A 67 0.60 -8.85 -4.26
N ALA A 68 1.80 -9.40 -4.04
CA ALA A 68 1.98 -10.80 -3.68
C ALA A 68 1.35 -11.12 -2.31
N LEU A 69 1.53 -10.24 -1.32
CA LEU A 69 0.83 -10.33 -0.03
C LEU A 69 -0.69 -10.25 -0.18
N LYS A 70 -1.17 -9.38 -1.08
CA LYS A 70 -2.61 -9.27 -1.34
C LYS A 70 -3.17 -10.56 -1.94
N VAL A 71 -2.40 -11.24 -2.80
CA VAL A 71 -2.78 -12.55 -3.33
C VAL A 71 -2.84 -13.59 -2.22
N LEU A 72 -1.85 -13.64 -1.31
CA LEU A 72 -1.87 -14.53 -0.14
C LEU A 72 -3.09 -14.28 0.75
N GLU A 73 -3.46 -13.01 0.95
CA GLU A 73 -4.67 -12.66 1.68
C GLU A 73 -5.95 -13.17 0.99
N LEU A 74 -6.05 -12.94 -0.32
CA LEU A 74 -7.20 -13.36 -1.11
C LEU A 74 -7.33 -14.88 -1.28
N ASN A 75 -6.26 -15.63 -1.04
CA ASN A 75 -6.26 -17.09 -0.99
C ASN A 75 -6.62 -17.63 0.40
N GLY A 76 -6.72 -16.76 1.41
CA GLY A 76 -6.96 -17.15 2.79
C GLY A 76 -5.74 -17.74 3.49
N ASP A 77 -4.52 -17.48 2.99
CA ASP A 77 -3.30 -17.92 3.66
C ASP A 77 -3.00 -17.04 4.89
N LEU A 78 -3.28 -15.73 4.77
CA LEU A 78 -3.11 -14.72 5.81
C LEU A 78 -4.20 -13.66 5.76
N ALA A 79 -4.29 -12.81 6.78
CA ALA A 79 -5.14 -11.63 6.82
C ALA A 79 -4.26 -10.40 7.07
N LEU A 80 -4.42 -9.34 6.27
CA LEU A 80 -3.69 -8.09 6.47
C LEU A 80 -4.50 -7.15 7.36
N SER A 81 -3.82 -6.46 8.26
CA SER A 81 -4.40 -5.43 9.11
C SER A 81 -3.58 -4.16 9.02
N ASP A 82 -4.23 -3.02 8.78
CA ASP A 82 -3.59 -1.70 8.71
C ASP A 82 -3.17 -1.15 10.08
N GLY A 83 -3.46 -1.86 11.17
CA GLY A 83 -3.15 -1.38 12.51
C GLY A 83 -3.36 -2.46 13.56
N PHE A 84 -2.39 -3.36 13.68
CA PHE A 84 -2.26 -4.13 14.91
C PHE A 84 -1.60 -3.22 15.96
N ARG A 85 -2.21 -3.11 17.14
CA ARG A 85 -1.55 -2.48 18.29
C ARG A 85 -0.82 -3.57 19.04
N ASP A 86 0.42 -3.83 18.68
CA ASP A 86 1.31 -4.55 19.59
C ASP A 86 1.79 -3.56 20.65
N PRO A 87 1.35 -3.69 21.91
CA PRO A 87 1.76 -2.75 22.94
C PRO A 87 3.24 -2.98 23.28
N SER A 88 3.93 -1.93 23.71
CA SER A 88 5.35 -2.01 24.06
C SER A 88 5.57 -3.04 25.16
N ARG A 89 6.67 -3.79 25.10
CA ARG A 89 7.06 -4.75 26.14
C ARG A 89 8.45 -4.44 26.65
N VAL A 90 8.65 -4.64 27.94
CA VAL A 90 9.95 -4.56 28.59
C VAL A 90 10.19 -5.82 29.42
N HIS A 91 11.41 -6.33 29.35
CA HIS A 91 11.91 -7.40 30.18
C HIS A 91 13.28 -7.02 30.72
N PHE A 92 13.51 -7.09 32.02
CA PHE A 92 14.83 -6.81 32.57
C PHE A 92 15.74 -8.04 32.42
N VAL A 93 16.90 -7.84 31.81
CA VAL A 93 17.91 -8.89 31.61
C VAL A 93 18.89 -8.92 32.78
N GLY A 94 19.17 -7.75 33.38
CA GLY A 94 20.03 -7.63 34.55
C GLY A 94 19.40 -8.14 35.84
N SER A 95 20.24 -8.50 36.81
CA SER A 95 19.78 -8.86 38.15
C SER A 95 19.15 -7.63 38.86
N PRO A 96 18.16 -7.81 39.76
CA PRO A 96 17.56 -6.71 40.50
C PRO A 96 18.59 -5.83 41.22
N ARG A 97 19.71 -6.41 41.68
CA ARG A 97 20.79 -5.69 42.36
C ARG A 97 21.52 -4.70 41.45
N GLU A 98 21.78 -5.08 40.20
CA GLU A 98 22.45 -4.21 39.21
C GLU A 98 21.56 -3.05 38.81
N VAL A 99 20.26 -3.32 38.60
CA VAL A 99 19.26 -2.29 38.31
C VAL A 99 19.15 -1.29 39.47
N HIS A 100 19.17 -1.77 40.71
CA HIS A 100 19.17 -0.88 41.89
C HIS A 100 20.48 -0.11 42.06
N GLN A 101 21.64 -0.66 41.70
CA GLN A 101 22.90 0.09 41.73
C GLN A 101 22.92 1.25 40.75
N LEU A 102 22.33 1.07 39.55
CA LEU A 102 22.22 2.13 38.56
C LEU A 102 21.35 3.30 39.04
N GLN A 103 20.38 3.03 39.93
CA GLN A 103 19.59 4.07 40.60
C GLN A 103 20.46 4.91 41.55
N GLY A 104 21.32 4.26 42.34
CA GLY A 104 22.23 4.93 43.27
C GLY A 104 23.28 5.82 42.60
N GLN A 105 23.67 5.50 41.36
CA GLN A 105 24.68 6.26 40.60
C GLN A 105 24.12 7.48 39.86
N ARG A 106 22.83 7.81 40.02
CA ARG A 106 22.13 8.88 39.28
C ARG A 106 22.26 8.73 37.75
N HIS A 107 22.20 7.50 37.26
CA HIS A 107 22.22 7.26 35.82
C HIS A 107 21.01 7.95 35.14
N PRO A 108 21.15 8.53 33.93
CA PRO A 108 20.04 9.21 33.26
C PRO A 108 18.77 8.36 33.11
N SER A 109 18.91 7.03 32.99
CA SER A 109 17.76 6.11 32.90
C SER A 109 17.10 5.77 34.24
N ALA A 110 17.71 6.09 35.39
CA ALA A 110 17.22 5.71 36.71
C ALA A 110 15.75 6.10 36.99
N PRO A 111 15.27 7.32 36.67
CA PRO A 111 13.88 7.70 36.90
C PRO A 111 12.89 6.83 36.11
N LEU A 112 13.28 6.43 34.89
CA LEU A 112 12.47 5.59 34.04
C LEU A 112 12.43 4.14 34.53
N LEU A 113 13.58 3.58 34.93
CA LEU A 113 13.65 2.21 35.46
C LEU A 113 12.83 2.09 36.75
N GLU A 114 12.89 3.08 37.65
CA GLU A 114 12.07 3.13 38.86
C GLU A 114 10.58 3.21 38.54
N ALA A 115 10.19 4.06 37.57
CA ALA A 115 8.79 4.17 37.15
C ALA A 115 8.26 2.84 36.58
N VAL A 116 9.08 2.10 35.83
CA VAL A 116 8.72 0.77 35.32
C VAL A 116 8.53 -0.23 36.46
N LEU A 117 9.50 -0.33 37.37
CA LEU A 117 9.45 -1.25 38.52
C LEU A 117 8.27 -0.97 39.46
N ARG A 118 7.90 0.30 39.62
CA ARG A 118 6.77 0.71 40.48
C ARG A 118 5.40 0.44 39.86
N THR A 119 5.31 0.46 38.52
CA THR A 119 4.04 0.38 37.80
C THR A 119 3.73 -1.02 37.29
N TYR A 120 4.76 -1.74 36.85
CA TYR A 120 4.64 -3.03 36.18
C TYR A 120 5.39 -4.08 36.99
N GLY A 121 4.65 -5.00 37.60
CA GLY A 121 5.20 -6.17 38.27
C GLY A 121 5.61 -7.27 37.28
N GLY A 122 6.45 -8.20 37.72
CA GLY A 122 6.81 -9.36 36.91
C GLY A 122 7.81 -9.08 35.77
N VAL A 123 8.41 -7.88 35.74
CA VAL A 123 9.27 -7.42 34.64
C VAL A 123 10.61 -8.16 34.56
N PHE A 124 11.06 -8.82 35.63
CA PHE A 124 12.26 -9.64 35.67
C PHE A 124 11.98 -11.10 35.26
N GLU A 125 10.75 -11.56 35.45
CA GLU A 125 10.35 -12.95 35.22
C GLU A 125 9.88 -13.18 33.79
N GLN A 126 9.19 -12.21 33.20
CA GLN A 126 8.64 -12.32 31.84
C GLN A 126 8.56 -10.96 31.13
N PRO A 127 8.43 -10.95 29.78
CA PRO A 127 8.18 -9.72 29.03
C PRO A 127 6.81 -9.11 29.37
N THR A 128 6.84 -7.98 30.07
CA THR A 128 5.63 -7.31 30.55
C THR A 128 5.23 -6.17 29.61
N VAL A 129 3.93 -6.07 29.36
CA VAL A 129 3.34 -5.00 28.55
C VAL A 129 3.38 -3.67 29.32
N ILE A 130 3.90 -2.63 28.67
CA ILE A 130 4.02 -1.28 29.22
C ILE A 130 3.35 -0.25 28.32
N GLU A 131 2.92 0.85 28.93
CA GLU A 131 2.39 2.03 28.26
C GLU A 131 3.36 3.21 28.42
N GLU A 132 4.05 3.56 27.34
CA GLU A 132 5.08 4.61 27.31
C GLU A 132 4.51 5.99 27.68
N GLU A 133 3.29 6.30 27.21
CA GLU A 133 2.60 7.57 27.48
C GLU A 133 2.26 7.72 28.98
N ARG A 134 1.99 6.61 29.65
CA ARG A 134 1.78 6.60 31.11
C ARG A 134 3.08 6.82 31.85
N LEU A 135 4.15 6.13 31.46
CA LEU A 135 5.48 6.32 32.04
C LEU A 135 5.97 7.76 31.87
N ALA A 136 5.83 8.32 30.66
CA ALA A 136 6.17 9.68 30.32
C ALA A 136 5.45 10.69 31.24
N ARG A 137 4.13 10.53 31.45
CA ARG A 137 3.36 11.37 32.37
C ARG A 137 3.80 11.26 33.83
N MET A 138 4.18 10.07 34.28
CA MET A 138 4.62 9.86 35.68
C MET A 138 5.95 10.54 36.00
N ILE A 139 6.91 10.51 35.05
CA ILE A 139 8.24 11.09 35.25
C ILE A 139 8.37 12.52 34.70
N GLY A 140 7.32 13.04 34.05
CA GLY A 140 7.30 14.38 33.44
C GLY A 140 8.15 14.49 32.16
N TRP A 141 8.31 13.41 31.41
CA TRP A 141 9.09 13.37 30.17
C TRP A 141 8.19 13.33 28.93
N SER A 142 8.78 13.56 27.76
CA SER A 142 8.10 13.26 26.49
C SER A 142 8.10 11.76 26.20
N THR A 143 7.09 11.27 25.48
CA THR A 143 7.01 9.86 25.05
C THR A 143 8.23 9.46 24.22
N GLU A 144 8.76 10.39 23.41
CA GLU A 144 9.95 10.15 22.60
C GLU A 144 11.22 9.99 23.46
N ALA A 145 11.40 10.81 24.50
CA ALA A 145 12.51 10.67 25.43
C ALA A 145 12.49 9.33 26.18
N VAL A 146 11.29 8.87 26.57
CA VAL A 146 11.08 7.53 27.17
C VAL A 146 11.53 6.44 26.20
N ARG A 147 11.07 6.48 24.94
CA ARG A 147 11.45 5.50 23.91
C ARG A 147 12.96 5.46 23.67
N GLN A 148 13.60 6.62 23.56
CA GLN A 148 15.05 6.72 23.35
C GLN A 148 15.83 6.16 24.53
N THR A 149 15.38 6.44 25.76
CA THR A 149 16.04 5.94 26.97
C THR A 149 15.85 4.43 27.14
N LEU A 150 14.69 3.87 26.76
CA LEU A 150 14.48 2.41 26.72
C LEU A 150 15.41 1.75 25.70
N LYS A 151 15.57 2.33 24.50
CA LYS A 151 16.53 1.85 23.50
C LYS A 151 17.97 1.92 24.00
N ALA A 152 18.38 3.03 24.60
CA ALA A 152 19.71 3.18 25.18
C ALA A 152 19.96 2.18 26.33
N SER A 153 18.93 1.90 27.15
CA SER A 153 19.01 0.89 28.21
C SER A 153 19.11 -0.53 27.66
N GLN A 154 18.52 -0.78 26.50
CA GLN A 154 18.71 -2.03 25.77
C GLN A 154 20.12 -2.17 25.18
N GLU A 155 20.66 -1.11 24.58
CA GLU A 155 22.05 -1.10 24.10
C GLU A 155 23.06 -1.29 25.23
N ALA A 156 22.76 -0.78 26.42
CA ALA A 156 23.54 -1.00 27.63
C ALA A 156 23.33 -2.39 28.27
N GLY A 157 22.45 -3.24 27.72
CA GLY A 157 22.19 -4.59 28.21
C GLY A 157 21.39 -4.67 29.52
N ILE A 158 20.75 -3.58 29.95
CA ILE A 158 20.00 -3.54 31.21
C ILE A 158 18.63 -4.23 31.07
N LEU A 159 17.98 -4.04 29.92
CA LEU A 159 16.65 -4.55 29.61
C LEU A 159 16.53 -4.92 28.13
N GLU A 160 15.57 -5.77 27.79
CA GLU A 160 15.08 -5.99 26.44
C GLU A 160 13.80 -5.18 26.26
N TYR A 161 13.77 -4.32 25.25
CA TYR A 161 12.65 -3.44 24.95
C TYR A 161 12.12 -3.69 23.54
N ARG A 162 10.85 -4.09 23.47
CA ARG A 162 10.11 -4.21 22.22
C ARG A 162 9.18 -3.01 22.10
N PRO A 163 9.45 -2.06 21.18
CA PRO A 163 8.64 -0.86 21.04
C PRO A 163 7.24 -1.19 20.53
N ARG A 164 6.28 -0.32 20.84
CA ARG A 164 4.93 -0.41 20.29
C ARG A 164 5.00 -0.44 18.78
N ASN A 165 4.39 -1.45 18.18
CA ASN A 165 4.15 -1.47 16.75
C ASN A 165 2.70 -1.07 16.50
N THR A 166 2.49 0.00 15.74
CA THR A 166 1.19 0.40 15.18
C THR A 166 1.15 0.23 13.67
N GLY A 167 2.19 -0.37 13.10
CA GLY A 167 2.32 -0.60 11.68
C GLY A 167 1.39 -1.70 11.19
N PRO A 168 1.38 -1.91 9.87
CA PRO A 168 0.62 -3.00 9.28
C PRO A 168 1.10 -4.34 9.85
N ALA A 169 0.19 -5.29 9.94
CA ALA A 169 0.46 -6.63 10.41
C ALA A 169 -0.21 -7.67 9.51
N ALA A 170 0.31 -8.90 9.58
CA ALA A 170 -0.27 -10.05 8.92
C ALA A 170 -0.53 -11.15 9.95
N THR A 171 -1.77 -11.62 9.99
CA THR A 171 -2.17 -12.78 10.81
C THR A 171 -2.24 -14.00 9.90
N LEU A 172 -1.54 -15.08 10.22
CA LEU A 172 -1.64 -16.31 9.45
C LEU A 172 -2.96 -17.02 9.75
N LEU A 173 -3.78 -17.24 8.71
CA LEU A 173 -5.07 -17.93 8.85
C LEU A 173 -4.91 -19.45 8.72
N THR A 174 -3.78 -19.89 8.18
CA THR A 174 -3.44 -21.30 8.04
C THR A 174 -2.01 -21.52 8.53
N PRO A 175 -1.68 -22.72 9.01
CA PRO A 175 -0.30 -23.02 9.41
C PRO A 175 0.64 -22.83 8.22
N ARG A 176 1.88 -22.39 8.48
CA ARG A 176 2.90 -22.16 7.44
C ARG A 176 2.99 -23.39 6.54
N ARG A 177 2.58 -23.24 5.28
CA ARG A 177 2.80 -24.25 4.24
C ARG A 177 4.19 -24.06 3.65
N ASP A 178 4.72 -25.13 3.08
CA ASP A 178 5.91 -25.00 2.24
C ASP A 178 5.54 -24.13 1.03
N ALA A 179 6.31 -23.06 0.80
CA ALA A 179 6.13 -22.17 -0.34
C ALA A 179 6.17 -22.93 -1.67
N ALA A 180 6.90 -24.05 -1.77
CA ALA A 180 6.91 -24.89 -2.95
C ALA A 180 5.55 -25.56 -3.22
N THR A 181 4.82 -25.91 -2.15
CA THR A 181 3.50 -26.54 -2.21
C THR A 181 2.35 -25.56 -2.35
N LEU A 182 2.63 -24.25 -2.19
CA LEU A 182 1.63 -23.22 -2.39
C LEU A 182 1.16 -23.23 -3.84
N MET A 183 -0.08 -23.65 -4.04
CA MET A 183 -0.80 -23.56 -5.31
C MET A 183 -2.05 -22.73 -5.08
N PRO A 184 -1.98 -21.39 -5.30
CA PRO A 184 -3.17 -20.61 -5.56
C PRO A 184 -3.92 -21.29 -6.71
N ASP A 185 -5.24 -21.39 -6.61
CA ASP A 185 -6.04 -21.96 -7.70
C ASP A 185 -5.75 -21.17 -8.99
N PRO A 186 -5.08 -21.77 -10.00
CA PRO A 186 -4.70 -21.06 -11.22
C PRO A 186 -5.93 -20.56 -11.98
N ALA A 187 -7.09 -21.22 -11.83
CA ALA A 187 -8.33 -20.76 -12.41
C ALA A 187 -8.79 -19.44 -11.77
N VAL A 188 -8.72 -19.32 -10.44
CA VAL A 188 -9.07 -18.10 -9.71
C VAL A 188 -8.14 -16.94 -10.07
N MET A 189 -6.83 -17.21 -10.17
CA MET A 189 -5.85 -16.18 -10.56
C MET A 189 -6.09 -15.68 -11.99
N ARG A 190 -6.25 -16.60 -12.95
CA ARG A 190 -6.52 -16.25 -14.36
C ARG A 190 -7.85 -15.53 -14.53
N ASP A 191 -8.89 -15.97 -13.82
CA ASP A 191 -10.20 -15.35 -13.87
C ASP A 191 -10.17 -13.92 -13.30
N ARG A 192 -9.46 -13.70 -12.19
CA ARG A 192 -9.27 -12.34 -11.62
C ARG A 192 -8.49 -11.43 -12.57
N GLU A 193 -7.42 -11.94 -13.17
CA GLU A 193 -6.65 -11.23 -14.20
C GLU A 193 -7.53 -10.89 -15.41
N GLY A 194 -8.28 -11.87 -15.92
CA GLY A 194 -9.22 -11.70 -17.02
C GLY A 194 -10.28 -10.64 -16.75
N ARG A 195 -10.93 -10.67 -15.58
CA ARG A 195 -11.91 -9.64 -15.19
C ARG A 195 -11.28 -8.25 -15.06
N ALA A 196 -10.03 -8.14 -14.61
CA ALA A 196 -9.35 -6.86 -14.50
C ALA A 196 -8.96 -6.30 -15.87
N LEU A 197 -8.48 -7.15 -16.78
CA LEU A 197 -8.22 -6.80 -18.18
C LEU A 197 -9.51 -6.40 -18.89
N GLU A 198 -10.61 -7.13 -18.68
CA GLU A 198 -11.90 -6.79 -19.26
C GLU A 198 -12.41 -5.42 -18.77
N ARG A 199 -12.32 -5.13 -17.47
CA ARG A 199 -12.67 -3.80 -16.94
C ARG A 199 -11.79 -2.69 -17.55
N MET A 200 -10.50 -2.96 -17.71
CA MET A 200 -9.57 -2.04 -18.35
C MET A 200 -9.95 -1.80 -19.81
N ASP A 201 -10.22 -2.85 -20.59
CA ASP A 201 -10.62 -2.76 -21.98
C ASP A 201 -11.94 -2.00 -22.14
N ARG A 202 -12.91 -2.23 -21.25
CA ARG A 202 -14.16 -1.45 -21.22
C ARG A 202 -13.88 0.03 -20.95
N MET A 203 -13.02 0.35 -19.98
CA MET A 203 -12.64 1.73 -19.69
C MET A 203 -11.86 2.37 -20.84
N ARG A 204 -10.95 1.64 -21.48
CA ARG A 204 -10.22 2.07 -22.68
C ARG A 204 -11.19 2.38 -23.82
N SER A 205 -12.13 1.47 -24.06
CA SER A 205 -13.15 1.63 -25.09
C SER A 205 -14.00 2.89 -24.89
N TYR A 206 -14.30 3.29 -23.65
CA TYR A 206 -15.02 4.53 -23.36
C TYR A 206 -14.27 5.80 -23.80
N PHE A 207 -12.93 5.78 -23.78
CA PHE A 207 -12.12 6.94 -24.19
C PHE A 207 -11.73 6.92 -25.67
N GLU A 208 -11.48 5.74 -26.23
CA GLU A 208 -10.99 5.57 -27.61
C GLU A 208 -12.12 5.47 -28.64
N ARG A 209 -13.29 4.94 -28.27
CA ARG A 209 -14.43 4.82 -29.20
C ARG A 209 -15.13 6.17 -29.34
N GLY A 210 -14.82 6.87 -30.44
CA GLY A 210 -15.48 8.11 -30.85
C GLY A 210 -16.80 7.90 -31.62
N ASP A 211 -17.28 6.68 -31.72
CA ASP A 211 -18.41 6.25 -32.57
C ASP A 211 -19.64 5.79 -31.78
N VAL A 212 -19.62 5.82 -30.44
CA VAL A 212 -20.79 5.48 -29.61
C VAL A 212 -21.03 6.61 -28.61
N CYS A 213 -22.29 6.98 -28.32
CA CYS A 213 -22.58 7.98 -27.29
C CYS A 213 -21.96 7.56 -25.96
N ARG A 214 -21.25 8.48 -25.30
CA ARG A 214 -20.53 8.20 -24.06
C ARG A 214 -21.46 7.73 -22.94
N GLU A 215 -22.64 8.35 -22.84
CA GLU A 215 -23.63 8.00 -21.82
C GLU A 215 -24.25 6.61 -22.05
N THR A 216 -24.50 6.22 -23.30
CA THR A 216 -24.90 4.86 -23.69
C THR A 216 -23.89 3.83 -23.18
N THR A 217 -22.60 4.07 -23.43
CA THR A 217 -21.51 3.20 -22.97
C THR A 217 -21.44 3.14 -21.44
N LEU A 218 -21.64 4.26 -20.75
CA LEU A 218 -21.59 4.34 -19.29
C LEU A 218 -22.79 3.64 -18.62
N LEU A 219 -24.01 3.87 -19.12
CA LEU A 219 -25.21 3.23 -18.59
C LEU A 219 -25.21 1.72 -18.83
N ALA A 220 -24.74 1.28 -20.01
CA ALA A 220 -24.56 -0.15 -20.30
C ALA A 220 -23.55 -0.82 -19.35
N TYR A 221 -22.49 -0.11 -18.94
CA TYR A 221 -21.52 -0.62 -17.97
C TYR A 221 -22.13 -0.90 -16.59
N PHE A 222 -23.07 -0.06 -16.13
CA PHE A 222 -23.80 -0.25 -14.87
C PHE A 222 -25.06 -1.12 -15.00
N GLY A 223 -25.35 -1.65 -16.19
CA GLY A 223 -26.53 -2.49 -16.44
C GLY A 223 -27.85 -1.72 -16.54
N ALA A 224 -27.80 -0.40 -16.75
CA ALA A 224 -28.98 0.43 -16.97
C ALA A 224 -29.38 0.43 -18.46
N GLN A 225 -30.66 0.71 -18.76
CA GLN A 225 -31.13 0.85 -20.14
C GLN A 225 -30.50 2.11 -20.78
N PRO A 226 -29.65 1.95 -21.82
CA PRO A 226 -28.97 3.07 -22.40
C PRO A 226 -29.84 3.76 -23.48
N PRO A 227 -29.82 5.10 -23.59
CA PRO A 227 -30.43 5.80 -24.71
C PRO A 227 -29.62 5.56 -25.99
N GLU A 228 -30.26 5.63 -27.17
CA GLU A 228 -29.54 5.52 -28.46
C GLU A 228 -28.63 6.73 -28.73
N ALA A 229 -29.06 7.93 -28.31
CA ALA A 229 -28.28 9.15 -28.41
C ALA A 229 -28.60 10.09 -27.24
N CYS A 230 -27.57 10.46 -26.48
CA CYS A 230 -27.68 11.39 -25.35
C CYS A 230 -27.80 12.87 -25.77
N GLY A 231 -27.40 13.22 -26.98
CA GLY A 231 -27.53 14.58 -27.54
C GLY A 231 -26.55 15.63 -26.98
N HIS A 232 -25.96 15.41 -25.79
CA HIS A 232 -25.06 16.37 -25.14
C HIS A 232 -23.60 15.91 -25.00
N CYS A 233 -23.28 14.64 -25.28
CA CYS A 233 -21.88 14.20 -25.26
C CYS A 233 -21.15 14.69 -26.53
N ASP A 234 -19.83 14.79 -26.45
CA ASP A 234 -18.94 15.15 -27.57
C ASP A 234 -19.20 14.32 -28.85
N VAL A 235 -19.41 13.00 -28.75
CA VAL A 235 -19.74 12.14 -29.89
C VAL A 235 -21.09 12.50 -30.52
N CYS A 236 -22.12 12.77 -29.72
CA CYS A 236 -23.44 13.17 -30.24
C CYS A 236 -23.39 14.56 -30.86
N VAL A 237 -22.66 15.50 -30.23
CA VAL A 237 -22.46 16.85 -30.76
C VAL A 237 -21.68 16.82 -32.07
N ALA A 238 -20.65 15.97 -32.19
CA ALA A 238 -19.89 15.79 -33.43
C ALA A 238 -20.75 15.19 -34.55
N ARG A 239 -21.59 14.19 -34.24
CA ARG A 239 -22.54 13.60 -35.20
C ARG A 239 -23.59 14.59 -35.68
N ALA A 240 -24.11 15.43 -34.79
CA ALA A 240 -25.09 16.45 -35.11
C ALA A 240 -24.53 17.55 -36.05
N LYS A 241 -23.21 17.77 -36.04
CA LYS A 241 -22.55 18.74 -36.92
C LYS A 241 -22.35 18.26 -38.36
N GLY A 242 -22.57 16.97 -38.64
CA GLY A 242 -22.35 16.37 -39.97
C GLY A 242 -20.87 16.41 -40.43
N PRO A 243 -20.51 15.72 -41.53
CA PRO A 243 -19.19 15.91 -42.12
C PRO A 243 -19.06 17.38 -42.55
N ALA A 244 -17.97 18.03 -42.15
CA ALA A 244 -17.69 19.39 -42.58
C ALA A 244 -17.66 19.43 -44.11
N ILE A 245 -18.69 20.03 -44.72
CA ILE A 245 -18.61 20.48 -46.11
C ILE A 245 -17.46 21.47 -46.11
N ALA A 246 -16.40 21.21 -46.87
CA ALA A 246 -15.29 22.15 -47.03
C ALA A 246 -15.87 23.46 -47.57
N SER A 247 -16.07 24.43 -46.67
CA SER A 247 -16.39 25.79 -47.09
C SER A 247 -15.17 26.32 -47.81
N GLU A 248 -15.33 26.67 -49.09
CA GLU A 248 -14.32 27.37 -49.88
C GLU A 248 -13.74 28.54 -49.07
N PRO A 249 -12.42 28.81 -49.18
CA PRO A 249 -11.80 29.87 -48.41
C PRO A 249 -12.51 31.18 -48.74
N VAL A 250 -13.10 31.80 -47.72
CA VAL A 250 -13.62 33.16 -47.81
C VAL A 250 -12.43 34.04 -48.17
N VAL A 251 -12.40 34.50 -49.43
CA VAL A 251 -11.42 35.48 -49.87
C VAL A 251 -11.66 36.74 -49.04
N ASP A 252 -10.68 37.07 -48.22
CA ASP A 252 -10.67 38.25 -47.37
C ASP A 252 -10.57 39.50 -48.26
N LEU A 253 -11.73 40.05 -48.62
CA LEU A 253 -11.87 41.24 -49.46
C LEU A 253 -11.30 42.50 -48.78
N GLU A 254 -11.10 42.51 -47.46
CA GLU A 254 -10.43 43.61 -46.77
C GLU A 254 -8.91 43.57 -46.99
N ARG A 255 -8.34 42.36 -47.05
CA ARG A 255 -6.91 42.17 -47.37
C ARG A 255 -6.56 42.53 -48.82
N LEU A 256 -7.45 42.24 -49.77
CA LEU A 256 -7.31 42.66 -51.17
C LEU A 256 -7.44 44.19 -51.37
N ARG A 257 -8.16 44.89 -50.50
CA ARG A 257 -8.24 46.36 -50.53
C ARG A 257 -6.94 47.01 -50.06
N TRP A 258 -6.31 46.45 -49.03
CA TRP A 258 -5.06 47.00 -48.49
C TRP A 258 -3.86 46.84 -49.45
N GLU A 259 -3.81 45.74 -50.20
CA GLU A 259 -2.76 45.53 -51.22
C GLU A 259 -2.91 46.47 -52.43
N ARG A 260 -4.16 46.84 -52.80
CA ARG A 260 -4.42 47.77 -53.91
C ARG A 260 -4.09 49.22 -53.55
N ASP A 261 -4.34 49.63 -52.31
CA ASP A 261 -4.00 50.98 -51.82
C ASP A 261 -2.48 51.19 -51.65
N GLN A 262 -1.70 50.11 -51.50
CA GLN A 262 -0.23 50.13 -51.46
C GLN A 262 0.42 50.26 -52.85
N GLU A 263 -0.26 49.83 -53.91
CA GLU A 263 0.23 49.92 -55.29
C GLU A 263 0.01 51.31 -55.91
N ASP A 264 -1.06 52.02 -55.54
CA ASP A 264 -1.38 53.38 -56.02
C ASP A 264 -0.56 54.50 -55.32
N SER A 265 0.30 54.16 -54.35
CA SER A 265 1.19 55.10 -53.64
C SER A 265 2.67 55.01 -54.06
N ARG A 266 2.98 54.37 -55.20
CA ARG A 266 4.30 54.33 -55.84
C ARG A 266 4.28 55.02 -57.20
#